data_AF-A0A821G869-F1
#
_entry.id   AF-A0A821G869-F1
#
_cell.length_a   1.000
_cell.length_b   1.000
_cell.length_c   1.000
_cell.angle_alpha   90.00
_cell.angle_beta   90.00
_cell.angle_gamma   90.00
#
_symmetry.space_group_name_H-M   'P 1'
#
loop_
_entity.id
_entity.type
_entity.pdbx_description
1 polymer ?
#
loop_
_entity_poly.entity_id
_entity_poly.type
_entity_poly.pdbx_seq_one_letter_code
_entity_poly.pdbx_strand_id
1 'polypeptide(L)'
;TIEWEPYTESLYYILNKTLRNEDRKSLKPWFLYLKLIITALSRLPLINVTVYRGVKDIIESEHEKYKVGKRLVWWGFSSCSTNRDVSEDDQFVGQTGIKTLFIIDCVKGIDIRNHSYFRKENEILLLPATQVEVIGYEEQEDNLRIIYLEEIESSHILLEPISSEEEIQDLRKISGSQSKIRIPIIFPTMVARYRNNKLNESIQRCKSDAEAYLNGRRLSKADLEIVVKQVMIDKQCRAVFLRESHIIADGAYIISEALRDNNTLEKLFLSHNKIGDDGAKYLARALSGDNNSTLKQITLCHNDITDQGIEYLAKMLESNKTLTHLWLASNKITDQGLHMLCHVLMEKNKTLQVLHLEWNKFRNDTSVTILLDMLNKNKSLTKINLENCKLSKSGIEQLKHLVKTKTNFELLIN
;
A
#
# COMPACT_ATOMS: atom_id res chain seq x y z
N THR A 1 7.62 13.67 2.28
CA THR A 1 7.85 14.84 1.40
C THR A 1 8.95 15.73 1.93
N ILE A 2 9.09 15.90 3.25
CA ILE A 2 10.17 16.67 3.87
C ILE A 2 11.54 15.95 3.81
N GLU A 3 11.55 14.62 3.74
CA GLU A 3 12.78 13.80 3.67
C GLU A 3 13.02 13.18 2.27
N TRP A 4 12.29 13.63 1.25
CA TRP A 4 12.47 13.10 -0.10
C TRP A 4 13.62 13.84 -0.79
N GLU A 5 14.77 13.17 -0.91
CA GLU A 5 15.91 13.68 -1.67
C GLU A 5 16.02 12.99 -3.04
N PRO A 6 16.18 13.76 -4.14
CA PRO A 6 16.18 15.22 -4.19
C PRO A 6 14.75 15.81 -4.08
N TYR A 7 14.59 16.94 -3.39
CA TYR A 7 13.28 17.59 -3.17
C TYR A 7 12.53 17.88 -4.49
N THR A 8 13.26 18.19 -5.55
CA THR A 8 12.74 18.45 -6.90
C THR A 8 12.07 17.24 -7.56
N GLU A 9 12.31 16.04 -7.04
CA GLU A 9 11.64 14.81 -7.48
C GLU A 9 10.50 14.39 -6.56
N SER A 10 10.29 15.12 -5.46
CA SER A 10 9.23 14.80 -4.52
C SER A 10 7.84 14.98 -5.15
N LEU A 11 6.91 14.10 -4.77
CA LEU A 11 5.51 14.18 -5.17
C LEU A 11 4.93 15.60 -4.95
N TYR A 12 5.22 16.19 -3.79
CA TYR A 12 4.77 17.55 -3.45
C TYR A 12 5.29 18.58 -4.44
N TYR A 13 6.59 18.55 -4.74
CA TYR A 13 7.20 19.48 -5.68
C TYR A 13 6.63 19.32 -7.10
N ILE A 14 6.59 18.10 -7.63
CA ILE A 14 6.11 17.83 -9.00
C ILE A 14 4.64 18.20 -9.16
N LEU A 15 3.79 17.81 -8.20
CA LEU A 15 2.36 18.13 -8.21
C LEU A 15 2.15 19.65 -8.20
N ASN A 16 2.78 20.35 -7.26
CA ASN A 16 2.63 21.80 -7.16
C ASN A 16 3.26 22.55 -8.36
N LYS A 17 4.33 22.03 -8.95
CA LYS A 17 4.88 22.54 -10.22
C LYS A 17 3.87 22.38 -11.36
N THR A 18 3.17 21.25 -11.41
CA THR A 18 2.15 20.98 -12.43
C THR A 18 0.90 21.85 -12.23
N LEU A 19 0.45 22.03 -10.99
CA LEU A 19 -0.67 22.92 -10.65
C LEU A 19 -0.41 24.38 -11.05
N ARG A 20 0.82 24.86 -10.86
CA ARG A 20 1.24 26.20 -11.27
C ARG A 20 1.49 26.35 -12.77
N ASN A 21 1.53 25.26 -13.53
CA ASN A 21 1.74 25.30 -14.97
C ASN A 21 0.47 25.80 -15.70
N GLU A 22 0.63 26.76 -16.61
CA GLU A 22 -0.46 27.32 -17.41
C GLU A 22 -1.08 26.27 -18.35
N ASP A 23 -0.32 25.27 -18.82
CA ASP A 23 -0.88 24.16 -19.60
C ASP A 23 -1.70 23.22 -18.72
N ARG A 24 -3.02 23.43 -18.72
CA ARG A 24 -3.97 22.59 -17.99
C ARG A 24 -4.01 21.14 -18.46
N LYS A 25 -3.53 20.80 -19.66
CA LYS A 25 -3.45 19.38 -20.08
C LYS A 25 -2.46 18.59 -19.22
N SER A 26 -1.45 19.26 -18.66
CA SER A 26 -0.48 18.65 -17.75
C SER A 26 -1.11 18.14 -16.44
N LEU A 27 -2.31 18.61 -16.08
CA LEU A 27 -3.05 18.14 -14.90
C LEU A 27 -3.84 16.86 -15.14
N LYS A 28 -4.02 16.42 -16.40
CA LYS A 28 -4.78 15.20 -16.72
C LYS A 28 -4.29 13.95 -15.96
N PRO A 29 -2.98 13.66 -15.87
CA PRO A 29 -2.48 12.52 -15.10
C PRO A 29 -2.80 12.61 -13.60
N TRP A 30 -2.97 13.82 -13.08
CA TRP A 30 -3.23 14.10 -11.67
C TRP A 30 -4.72 14.08 -11.32
N PHE A 31 -5.62 14.03 -12.31
CA PHE A 31 -7.06 14.22 -12.10
C PHE A 31 -7.63 13.31 -11.00
N LEU A 32 -7.34 12.00 -11.05
CA LEU A 32 -7.86 11.04 -10.07
C LEU A 32 -7.27 11.26 -8.68
N TYR A 33 -5.96 11.55 -8.61
CA TYR A 33 -5.28 11.86 -7.35
C TYR A 33 -5.86 13.12 -6.72
N LEU A 34 -6.03 14.19 -7.52
CA LEU A 34 -6.62 15.45 -7.08
C LEU A 34 -8.06 15.26 -6.64
N LYS A 35 -8.87 14.49 -7.37
CA LYS A 35 -10.27 14.19 -6.98
C LYS A 35 -10.31 13.44 -5.66
N LEU A 36 -9.41 12.46 -5.45
CA LEU A 36 -9.32 11.72 -4.19
C LEU A 36 -8.90 12.60 -3.02
N ILE A 37 -7.81 13.37 -3.16
CA ILE A 37 -7.28 14.17 -2.05
C ILE A 37 -8.22 15.33 -1.70
N ILE A 38 -8.82 16.01 -2.68
CA ILE A 38 -9.82 17.07 -2.44
C ILE A 38 -11.06 16.49 -1.75
N THR A 39 -11.50 15.28 -2.13
CA THR A 39 -12.62 14.60 -1.46
C THR A 39 -12.29 14.24 -0.02
N ALA A 40 -11.07 13.78 0.25
CA ALA A 40 -10.66 13.47 1.62
C ALA A 40 -10.59 14.74 2.47
N LEU A 41 -9.98 15.80 1.93
CA LEU A 41 -9.82 17.08 2.60
C LEU A 41 -11.16 17.79 2.85
N SER A 42 -12.16 17.63 1.98
CA SER A 42 -13.50 18.20 2.18
C SER A 42 -14.27 17.60 3.37
N ARG A 43 -13.77 16.50 3.95
CA ARG A 43 -14.31 15.90 5.17
C ARG A 43 -13.68 16.43 6.45
N LEU A 44 -12.64 17.27 6.33
CA LEU A 44 -11.98 17.89 7.46
C LEU A 44 -12.62 19.23 7.82
N PRO A 45 -12.44 19.72 9.06
CA PRO A 45 -13.00 21.00 9.47
C PRO A 45 -12.44 22.16 8.65
N LEU A 46 -13.36 22.98 8.12
CA LEU A 46 -13.02 24.29 7.60
C LEU A 46 -12.88 25.27 8.76
N ILE A 47 -11.86 26.10 8.72
CA ILE A 47 -11.60 27.13 9.73
C ILE A 47 -11.37 28.48 9.05
N ASN A 48 -11.97 29.51 9.64
CA ASN A 48 -11.69 30.90 9.32
C ASN A 48 -10.55 31.37 10.26
N VAL A 49 -9.38 31.62 9.68
CA VAL A 49 -8.17 31.98 10.43
C VAL A 49 -7.14 32.66 9.54
N THR A 50 -6.39 33.60 10.11
CA THR A 50 -5.19 34.15 9.46
C THR A 50 -4.06 33.12 9.49
N VAL A 51 -3.46 32.87 8.33
CA VAL A 51 -2.34 31.93 8.17
C VAL A 51 -1.10 32.60 7.59
N TYR A 52 0.06 32.04 7.92
CA TYR A 52 1.38 32.56 7.56
C TYR A 52 2.11 31.57 6.65
N ARG A 53 2.68 32.08 5.53
CA ARG A 53 3.44 31.27 4.57
C ARG A 53 4.69 31.98 4.06
N GLY A 54 5.86 31.39 4.33
CA GLY A 54 7.16 31.86 3.83
C GLY A 54 7.56 31.27 2.47
N VAL A 55 8.26 32.06 1.65
CA VAL A 55 8.83 31.66 0.35
C VAL A 55 10.25 32.22 0.19
N LYS A 56 11.19 31.37 -0.29
CA LYS A 56 12.65 31.59 -0.28
C LYS A 56 13.23 32.22 -1.56
N ASP A 57 12.44 32.68 -2.53
CA ASP A 57 12.97 33.12 -3.84
C ASP A 57 12.21 34.30 -4.47
N ILE A 58 12.95 35.08 -5.26
CA ILE A 58 12.82 36.53 -5.46
C ILE A 58 11.67 36.92 -6.41
N ILE A 59 10.64 37.56 -5.85
CA ILE A 59 9.45 38.13 -6.53
C ILE A 59 9.75 39.53 -7.12
N GLU A 60 11.01 39.89 -7.41
CA GLU A 60 11.26 41.17 -8.10
C GLU A 60 10.61 41.20 -9.48
N SER A 61 10.67 40.08 -10.21
CA SER A 61 10.05 39.95 -11.55
C SER A 61 8.53 39.84 -11.53
N GLU A 62 7.91 39.72 -10.34
CA GLU A 62 6.48 39.49 -10.16
C GLU A 62 5.79 40.58 -9.32
N HIS A 63 6.47 41.69 -9.00
CA HIS A 63 5.92 42.79 -8.21
C HIS A 63 4.56 43.30 -8.73
N GLU A 64 4.39 43.34 -10.06
CA GLU A 64 3.13 43.72 -10.70
C GLU A 64 1.94 42.80 -10.36
N LYS A 65 2.20 41.53 -10.03
CA LYS A 65 1.17 40.55 -9.66
C LYS A 65 0.59 40.83 -8.27
N TYR A 66 1.37 41.47 -7.39
CA TYR A 66 1.03 41.67 -5.98
C TYR A 66 0.75 43.14 -5.63
N LYS A 67 0.23 43.92 -6.58
CA LYS A 67 -0.27 45.27 -6.29
C LYS A 67 -1.59 45.20 -5.54
N VAL A 68 -1.81 46.14 -4.62
CA VAL A 68 -3.07 46.25 -3.88
C VAL A 68 -4.26 46.32 -4.85
N GLY A 69 -5.32 45.57 -4.56
CA GLY A 69 -6.50 45.40 -5.40
C GLY A 69 -6.35 44.39 -6.54
N LYS A 70 -5.18 43.74 -6.70
CA LYS A 70 -5.03 42.63 -7.64
C LYS A 70 -5.62 41.35 -7.05
N ARG A 71 -6.36 40.64 -7.90
CA ARG A 71 -6.86 39.30 -7.61
C ARG A 71 -5.97 38.26 -8.25
N LEU A 72 -5.64 37.23 -7.49
CA LEU A 72 -4.79 36.14 -7.92
C LEU A 72 -5.37 34.80 -7.51
N VAL A 73 -4.91 33.75 -8.18
CA VAL A 73 -5.29 32.37 -7.89
C VAL A 73 -4.09 31.65 -7.29
N TRP A 74 -4.26 31.17 -6.08
CA TRP A 74 -3.28 30.38 -5.36
C TRP A 74 -3.32 28.93 -5.88
N TRP A 75 -2.46 28.60 -6.84
CA TRP A 75 -2.56 27.33 -7.56
C TRP A 75 -2.01 26.11 -6.81
N GLY A 76 -1.19 26.26 -5.76
CA GLY A 76 -0.54 25.12 -5.11
C GLY A 76 -1.20 24.70 -3.81
N PHE A 77 -1.11 23.43 -3.44
CA PHE A 77 -1.27 23.02 -2.05
C PHE A 77 -0.18 23.71 -1.22
N SER A 78 -0.57 24.38 -0.15
CA SER A 78 0.39 25.06 0.73
C SER A 78 0.03 24.83 2.18
N SER A 79 0.98 24.21 2.89
CA SER A 79 0.95 24.13 4.34
C SER A 79 1.27 25.50 4.91
N CYS A 80 0.41 25.99 5.80
CA CYS A 80 0.55 27.29 6.43
C CYS A 80 0.47 27.12 7.96
N SER A 81 1.15 28.00 8.68
CA SER A 81 1.10 28.05 10.13
C SER A 81 0.09 29.09 10.59
N THR A 82 -0.58 28.87 11.73
CA THR A 82 -1.31 29.94 12.42
C THR A 82 -0.43 30.73 13.40
N ASN A 83 0.83 30.32 13.59
CA ASN A 83 1.75 31.03 14.47
C ASN A 83 2.52 32.09 13.67
N ARG A 84 2.47 33.34 14.16
CA ARG A 84 3.19 34.48 13.58
C ARG A 84 4.69 34.38 13.79
N ASP A 85 5.14 33.79 14.91
CA ASP A 85 6.55 33.70 15.31
C ASP A 85 7.41 32.90 14.32
N VAL A 86 6.78 32.22 13.38
CA VAL A 86 7.45 31.49 12.28
C VAL A 86 8.17 32.45 11.31
N SER A 87 7.89 33.76 11.37
CA SER A 87 8.66 34.79 10.65
C SER A 87 10.10 34.95 11.17
N GLU A 88 10.39 34.53 12.39
CA GLU A 88 11.72 34.63 13.03
C GLU A 88 12.58 33.37 12.86
N ASP A 89 12.02 32.28 12.30
CA ASP A 89 12.75 31.05 12.03
C ASP A 89 13.41 31.09 10.65
N ASP A 90 14.74 31.20 10.64
CA ASP A 90 15.58 31.19 9.43
C ASP A 90 15.36 29.95 8.55
N GLN A 91 14.86 28.84 9.09
CA GLN A 91 14.52 27.65 8.31
C GLN A 91 13.25 27.85 7.46
N PHE A 92 12.31 28.71 7.88
CA PHE A 92 11.03 28.89 7.23
C PHE A 92 11.09 29.89 6.07
N VAL A 93 11.86 30.97 6.23
CA VAL A 93 11.96 32.05 5.24
C VAL A 93 13.25 31.99 4.42
N GLY A 94 14.24 31.19 4.86
CA GLY A 94 15.52 30.99 4.17
C GLY A 94 16.63 31.90 4.68
N GLN A 95 17.88 31.53 4.40
CA GLN A 95 19.08 32.20 4.96
C GLN A 95 19.68 33.27 4.04
N THR A 96 19.25 33.38 2.77
CA THR A 96 19.84 34.29 1.76
C THR A 96 18.80 34.79 0.76
N GLY A 97 18.84 36.06 0.35
CA GLY A 97 17.97 36.66 -0.69
C GLY A 97 16.79 37.50 -0.16
N ILE A 98 15.91 37.98 -1.05
CA ILE A 98 14.65 38.65 -0.67
C ILE A 98 13.69 37.60 -0.12
N LYS A 99 13.24 37.83 1.11
CA LYS A 99 12.35 36.97 1.87
C LYS A 99 10.90 37.43 1.64
N THR A 100 9.97 36.53 1.32
CA THR A 100 8.53 36.90 1.27
C THR A 100 7.71 36.13 2.29
N LEU A 101 6.95 36.86 3.09
CA LEU A 101 5.95 36.32 4.01
C LEU A 101 4.56 36.71 3.52
N PHE A 102 3.74 35.71 3.22
CA PHE A 102 2.31 35.90 2.99
C PHE A 102 1.56 35.81 4.32
N ILE A 103 0.75 36.82 4.60
CA ILE A 103 -0.25 36.82 5.66
C ILE A 103 -1.60 36.73 4.96
N ILE A 104 -2.31 35.63 5.18
CA ILE A 104 -3.50 35.29 4.41
C ILE A 104 -4.68 35.13 5.35
N ASP A 105 -5.67 36.01 5.25
CA ASP A 105 -6.95 35.85 5.92
C ASP A 105 -7.76 34.81 5.16
N CYS A 106 -7.77 33.58 5.68
CA CYS A 106 -8.32 32.41 5.03
C CYS A 106 -9.70 32.10 5.60
N VAL A 107 -10.69 31.96 4.72
CA VAL A 107 -12.08 31.64 5.10
C VAL A 107 -12.32 30.12 5.04
N LYS A 108 -11.65 29.42 4.12
CA LYS A 108 -11.83 27.98 3.86
C LYS A 108 -10.55 27.18 4.12
N GLY A 109 -9.78 27.60 5.12
CA GLY A 109 -8.57 26.88 5.54
C GLY A 109 -8.94 25.50 6.06
N ILE A 110 -8.16 24.48 5.73
CA ILE A 110 -8.43 23.11 6.18
C ILE A 110 -7.53 22.79 7.36
N ASP A 111 -8.11 22.56 8.55
CA ASP A 111 -7.32 22.15 9.72
C ASP A 111 -6.84 20.70 9.53
N ILE A 112 -5.53 20.55 9.31
CA ILE A 112 -4.88 19.24 9.14
C ILE A 112 -3.99 18.89 10.34
N ARG A 113 -4.10 19.59 11.47
CA ARG A 113 -3.27 19.38 12.68
C ARG A 113 -3.22 17.94 13.14
N ASN A 114 -4.36 17.26 13.14
CA ASN A 114 -4.47 15.85 13.54
C ASN A 114 -3.85 14.86 12.54
N HIS A 115 -3.52 15.35 11.34
CA HIS A 115 -2.93 14.60 10.24
C HIS A 115 -1.51 15.07 9.90
N SER A 116 -1.02 16.12 10.57
CA SER A 116 0.31 16.67 10.39
C SER A 116 1.39 15.72 10.91
N TYR A 117 2.53 15.72 10.24
CA TYR A 117 3.76 15.11 10.75
C TYR A 117 4.24 15.83 12.02
N PHE A 118 4.12 17.17 12.06
CA PHE A 118 4.49 18.00 13.19
C PHE A 118 3.29 18.22 14.10
N ARG A 119 3.03 17.27 14.99
CA ARG A 119 1.86 17.28 15.89
C ARG A 119 1.72 18.50 16.83
N LYS A 120 2.75 19.34 16.92
CA LYS A 120 2.75 20.57 17.72
C LYS A 120 2.43 21.81 16.89
N GLU A 121 2.43 21.70 15.56
CA GLU A 121 2.12 22.80 14.66
C GLU A 121 0.61 22.85 14.41
N ASN A 122 0.05 24.06 14.49
CA ASN A 122 -1.30 24.32 14.04
C ASN A 122 -1.26 24.46 12.51
N GLU A 123 -1.17 23.32 11.84
CA GLU A 123 -1.01 23.28 10.39
C GLU A 123 -2.37 23.41 9.69
N ILE A 124 -2.50 24.48 8.90
CA ILE A 124 -3.66 24.75 8.07
C ILE A 124 -3.26 24.59 6.61
N LEU A 125 -4.04 23.83 5.86
CA LEU A 125 -3.78 23.60 4.45
C LEU A 125 -4.61 24.55 3.58
N LEU A 126 -3.91 25.34 2.77
CA LEU A 126 -4.51 26.12 1.69
C LEU A 126 -4.60 25.26 0.43
N LEU A 127 -5.79 25.18 -0.16
CA LEU A 127 -6.06 24.38 -1.35
C LEU A 127 -5.57 25.07 -2.64
N PRO A 128 -5.31 24.30 -3.70
CA PRO A 128 -5.10 24.86 -5.02
C PRO A 128 -6.39 25.51 -5.56
N ALA A 129 -6.20 26.52 -6.38
CA ALA A 129 -7.23 27.37 -6.95
C ALA A 129 -7.98 28.28 -5.95
N THR A 130 -7.46 28.49 -4.74
CA THR A 130 -8.01 29.50 -3.83
C THR A 130 -7.83 30.89 -4.43
N GLN A 131 -8.90 31.68 -4.48
CA GLN A 131 -8.83 33.07 -4.95
C GLN A 131 -8.55 33.99 -3.79
N VAL A 132 -7.60 34.90 -3.99
CA VAL A 132 -7.21 35.89 -2.98
C VAL A 132 -7.05 37.25 -3.62
N GLU A 133 -7.32 38.29 -2.85
CA GLU A 133 -7.08 39.69 -3.21
C GLU A 133 -5.93 40.24 -2.38
N VAL A 134 -5.05 41.02 -3.01
CA VAL A 134 -3.97 41.71 -2.30
C VAL A 134 -4.52 42.94 -1.63
N ILE A 135 -4.50 42.96 -0.30
CA ILE A 135 -5.04 44.07 0.50
C ILE A 135 -3.96 45.02 1.00
N GLY A 136 -2.69 44.59 0.99
CA GLY A 136 -1.57 45.41 1.45
C GLY A 136 -0.23 44.75 1.23
N TYR A 137 0.84 45.52 1.39
CA TYR A 137 2.20 45.01 1.49
C TYR A 137 3.06 45.92 2.37
N GLU A 138 4.09 45.35 2.98
CA GLU A 138 5.12 46.04 3.76
C GLU A 138 6.50 45.54 3.36
N GLU A 139 7.52 46.40 3.46
CA GLU A 139 8.92 46.03 3.34
C GLU A 139 9.63 46.38 4.64
N GLN A 140 10.34 45.41 5.22
CA GLN A 140 11.06 45.55 6.49
C GLN A 140 12.57 45.63 6.25
N GLU A 141 13.29 46.16 7.24
CA GLU A 141 14.75 46.05 7.34
C GLU A 141 15.10 44.55 7.35
N ASP A 142 16.08 44.12 6.55
CA ASP A 142 16.47 42.71 6.24
C ASP A 142 15.88 42.05 4.97
N ASN A 143 15.40 42.85 3.99
CA ASN A 143 14.86 42.35 2.71
C ASN A 143 13.65 41.40 2.87
N LEU A 144 12.88 41.55 3.96
CA LEU A 144 11.62 40.85 4.18
C LEU A 144 10.46 41.68 3.61
N ARG A 145 9.77 41.12 2.62
CA ARG A 145 8.51 41.65 2.09
C ARG A 145 7.35 40.87 2.69
N ILE A 146 6.40 41.59 3.28
CA ILE A 146 5.15 41.05 3.77
C ILE A 146 4.05 41.39 2.78
N ILE A 147 3.26 40.40 2.37
CA ILE A 147 2.11 40.58 1.48
C ILE A 147 0.86 40.12 2.22
N TYR A 148 -0.10 41.03 2.35
CA TYR A 148 -1.38 40.76 2.97
C TYR A 148 -2.39 40.35 1.90
N LEU A 149 -3.01 39.20 2.11
CA LEU A 149 -3.96 38.60 1.20
C LEU A 149 -5.26 38.30 1.95
N GLU A 150 -6.39 38.53 1.31
CA GLU A 150 -7.72 38.12 1.80
C GLU A 150 -8.31 37.08 0.85
N GLU A 151 -8.74 35.93 1.37
CA GLU A 151 -9.47 34.93 0.58
C GLU A 151 -10.83 35.48 0.17
N ILE A 152 -11.09 35.51 -1.13
CA ILE A 152 -12.36 35.97 -1.71
C ILE A 152 -13.18 34.78 -2.20
N GLU A 153 -14.51 34.96 -2.23
CA GLU A 153 -15.41 33.92 -2.72
C GLU A 153 -15.13 33.61 -4.20
N SER A 154 -14.79 32.35 -4.49
CA SER A 154 -14.55 31.89 -5.85
C SER A 154 -15.81 31.30 -6.47
N SER A 155 -16.11 31.71 -7.70
CA SER A 155 -17.14 31.11 -8.55
C SER A 155 -16.70 29.82 -9.25
N HIS A 156 -15.44 29.40 -9.10
CA HIS A 156 -14.85 28.26 -9.83
C HIS A 156 -14.02 27.38 -8.90
N ILE A 157 -14.51 26.17 -8.63
CA ILE A 157 -13.78 25.16 -7.85
C ILE A 157 -12.91 24.35 -8.82
N LEU A 158 -11.64 24.07 -8.46
CA LEU A 158 -10.72 23.29 -9.31
C LEU A 158 -11.31 21.92 -9.68
N LEU A 159 -11.83 21.20 -8.68
CA LEU A 159 -12.51 19.93 -8.80
C LEU A 159 -13.52 19.80 -7.67
N GLU A 160 -14.71 19.29 -7.98
CA GLU A 160 -15.70 18.97 -6.96
C GLU A 160 -15.36 17.65 -6.24
N PRO A 161 -15.58 17.58 -4.92
CA PRO A 161 -15.53 16.33 -4.19
C PRO A 161 -16.47 15.28 -4.76
N ILE A 162 -16.10 14.01 -4.62
CA ILE A 162 -16.97 12.89 -4.98
C ILE A 162 -18.23 12.94 -4.11
N SER A 163 -19.38 12.99 -4.77
CA SER A 163 -20.68 13.16 -4.13
C SER A 163 -21.62 11.97 -4.31
N SER A 164 -21.32 11.02 -5.20
CA SER A 164 -22.16 9.85 -5.48
C SER A 164 -21.41 8.51 -5.41
N GLU A 165 -22.14 7.45 -5.07
CA GLU A 165 -21.63 6.08 -5.02
C GLU A 165 -21.24 5.55 -6.42
N GLU A 166 -21.86 6.09 -7.47
CA GLU A 166 -21.59 5.78 -8.87
C GLU A 166 -20.21 6.29 -9.31
N GLU A 167 -19.85 7.52 -8.90
CA GLU A 167 -18.51 8.06 -9.13
C GLU A 167 -17.41 7.26 -8.39
N ILE A 168 -17.72 6.75 -7.19
CA ILE A 168 -16.81 5.86 -6.44
C ILE A 168 -16.59 4.55 -7.22
N GLN A 169 -17.64 3.98 -7.81
CA GLN A 169 -17.52 2.76 -8.62
C GLN A 169 -16.69 2.98 -9.89
N ASP A 170 -16.84 4.12 -10.56
CA ASP A 170 -16.05 4.44 -11.74
C ASP A 170 -14.57 4.68 -11.43
N LEU A 171 -14.26 5.30 -10.29
CA LEU A 171 -12.88 5.40 -9.79
C LEU A 171 -12.27 4.02 -9.50
N ARG A 172 -13.04 3.10 -8.94
CA ARG A 172 -12.58 1.71 -8.68
C ARG A 172 -12.29 0.96 -9.99
N LYS A 173 -13.11 1.13 -11.03
CA LYS A 173 -12.87 0.53 -12.36
C LYS A 173 -11.54 1.00 -12.97
N ILE A 174 -11.21 2.29 -12.85
CA ILE A 174 -9.99 2.88 -13.43
C ILE A 174 -8.73 2.50 -12.62
N SER A 175 -8.84 2.33 -11.30
CA SER A 175 -7.73 1.84 -10.45
C SER A 175 -7.28 0.39 -10.78
N GLY A 176 -8.11 -0.37 -11.50
CA GLY A 176 -7.78 -1.71 -12.00
C GLY A 176 -6.72 -1.73 -13.11
N SER A 177 -6.51 -0.60 -13.78
CA SER A 177 -5.51 -0.43 -14.85
C SER A 177 -4.22 0.17 -14.30
N GLN A 178 -3.22 -0.70 -14.14
CA GLN A 178 -1.77 -0.43 -14.10
C GLN A 178 -1.33 1.01 -13.74
N SER A 179 -1.07 1.28 -12.46
CA SER A 179 -0.13 2.34 -12.10
C SER A 179 0.83 1.86 -11.00
N LYS A 180 2.12 1.87 -11.31
CA LYS A 180 3.24 1.58 -10.41
C LYS A 180 3.51 2.79 -9.50
N ILE A 181 2.51 3.31 -8.81
CA ILE A 181 2.72 4.35 -7.80
C ILE A 181 2.91 3.63 -6.47
N ARG A 182 4.17 3.54 -6.02
CA ARG A 182 4.53 3.03 -4.69
C ARG A 182 4.27 4.13 -3.67
N ILE A 183 3.23 3.98 -2.86
CA ILE A 183 3.01 4.82 -1.67
C ILE A 183 3.54 4.01 -0.49
N PRO A 184 4.62 4.43 0.18
CA PRO A 184 5.06 3.78 1.40
C PRO A 184 3.95 3.90 2.45
N ILE A 185 3.55 2.77 3.05
CA ILE A 185 2.57 2.76 4.12
C ILE A 185 3.24 3.32 5.37
N ILE A 186 2.94 4.59 5.67
CA ILE A 186 3.33 5.21 6.93
C ILE A 186 2.35 4.70 7.99
N PHE A 187 2.78 3.71 8.78
CA PHE A 187 2.04 3.30 9.98
C PHE A 187 2.14 4.41 11.01
N PRO A 188 1.02 5.05 11.40
CA PRO A 188 1.03 6.08 12.43
C PRO A 188 1.78 5.55 13.66
N THR A 189 2.65 6.36 14.25
CA THR A 189 3.19 6.08 15.58
C THR A 189 2.04 6.05 16.58
N MET A 190 1.51 4.84 16.80
CA MET A 190 0.52 4.56 17.82
C MET A 190 1.18 4.75 19.19
N VAL A 191 0.92 5.90 19.80
CA VAL A 191 1.05 6.11 21.25
C VAL A 191 -0.35 6.10 21.87
N ALA A 192 -1.20 5.19 21.40
CA ALA A 192 -2.37 4.76 22.17
C ALA A 192 -1.93 3.51 22.94
N ARG A 193 -2.22 3.42 24.24
CA ARG A 193 -1.98 2.21 25.05
C ARG A 193 -2.66 1.03 24.36
N TYR A 194 -1.89 0.27 23.58
CA TYR A 194 -2.39 -0.84 22.80
C TYR A 194 -3.00 -1.86 23.76
N ARG A 195 -4.29 -2.19 23.53
CA ARG A 195 -5.16 -2.81 24.54
C ARG A 195 -5.08 -4.34 24.59
N ASN A 196 -4.31 -4.98 23.72
CA ASN A 196 -4.19 -6.44 23.66
C ASN A 196 -2.90 -6.89 24.35
N ASN A 197 -2.93 -6.93 25.69
CA ASN A 197 -1.76 -7.24 26.52
C ASN A 197 -1.11 -8.58 26.16
N LYS A 198 -1.91 -9.60 25.81
CA LYS A 198 -1.39 -10.91 25.41
C LYS A 198 -0.62 -10.86 24.08
N LEU A 199 -1.12 -10.12 23.09
CA LEU A 199 -0.39 -9.94 21.83
C LEU A 199 0.88 -9.12 22.07
N ASN A 200 0.78 -8.04 22.85
CA ASN A 200 1.92 -7.22 23.28
C ASN A 200 3.05 -8.04 23.89
N GLU A 201 2.74 -8.84 24.91
CA GLU A 201 3.74 -9.67 25.57
C GLU A 201 4.41 -10.65 24.59
N SER A 202 3.64 -11.25 23.68
CA SER A 202 4.23 -12.11 22.65
C SER A 202 5.13 -11.35 21.69
N ILE A 203 4.75 -10.15 21.27
CA ILE A 203 5.56 -9.30 20.39
C ILE A 203 6.84 -8.84 21.10
N GLN A 204 6.77 -8.55 22.40
CA GLN A 204 7.94 -8.19 23.22
C GLN A 204 8.90 -9.36 23.41
N ARG A 205 8.40 -10.60 23.46
CA ARG A 205 9.22 -11.82 23.50
C ARG A 205 9.88 -12.13 22.14
N CYS A 206 9.37 -11.58 21.04
CA CYS A 206 9.99 -11.77 19.73
C CYS A 206 11.35 -11.05 19.70
N LYS A 207 12.38 -11.76 19.27
CA LYS A 207 13.71 -11.19 19.02
C LYS A 207 13.82 -10.75 17.57
N SER A 208 14.73 -9.82 17.29
CA SER A 208 15.06 -9.46 15.91
C SER A 208 15.63 -10.67 15.16
N ASP A 209 15.37 -10.74 13.85
CA ASP A 209 15.80 -11.83 12.96
C ASP A 209 15.40 -13.25 13.40
N ALA A 210 14.40 -13.37 14.28
CA ALA A 210 13.94 -14.64 14.85
C ALA A 210 12.56 -15.07 14.33
N GLU A 211 12.01 -16.12 14.92
CA GLU A 211 10.66 -16.62 14.65
C GLU A 211 9.65 -15.99 15.63
N ALA A 212 8.52 -15.53 15.10
CA ALA A 212 7.46 -14.87 15.86
C ALA A 212 6.19 -15.72 15.93
N TYR A 213 5.88 -16.24 17.12
CA TYR A 213 4.75 -17.14 17.36
C TYR A 213 3.52 -16.38 17.87
N LEU A 214 2.53 -16.14 16.99
CA LEU A 214 1.36 -15.28 17.24
C LEU A 214 0.02 -15.95 16.92
N ASN A 215 -0.01 -17.29 16.84
CA ASN A 215 -1.18 -18.11 16.48
C ASN A 215 -2.35 -17.99 17.49
N GLY A 216 -3.55 -18.37 17.04
CA GLY A 216 -4.71 -18.66 17.89
C GLY A 216 -5.36 -17.42 18.50
N ARG A 217 -5.21 -16.26 17.84
CA ARG A 217 -5.67 -14.96 18.36
C ARG A 217 -6.52 -14.27 17.34
N ARG A 218 -7.75 -13.92 17.68
CA ARG A 218 -8.56 -13.06 16.82
C ARG A 218 -7.92 -11.67 16.73
N LEU A 219 -7.26 -11.37 15.62
CA LEU A 219 -6.59 -10.09 15.38
C LEU A 219 -7.55 -9.14 14.67
N SER A 220 -7.72 -7.95 15.23
CA SER A 220 -8.33 -6.82 14.52
C SER A 220 -7.35 -6.23 13.50
N LYS A 221 -7.84 -5.30 12.67
CA LYS A 221 -7.01 -4.50 11.78
C LYS A 221 -5.84 -3.82 12.53
N ALA A 222 -6.13 -3.16 13.65
CA ALA A 222 -5.12 -2.48 14.46
C ALA A 222 -4.10 -3.46 15.06
N ASP A 223 -4.54 -4.66 15.47
CA ASP A 223 -3.62 -5.69 15.94
C ASP A 223 -2.65 -6.13 14.82
N LEU A 224 -3.15 -6.32 13.59
CA LEU A 224 -2.32 -6.69 12.43
C LEU A 224 -1.35 -5.58 12.02
N GLU A 225 -1.77 -4.32 12.06
CA GLU A 225 -0.87 -3.18 11.83
C GLU A 225 0.29 -3.17 12.83
N ILE A 226 0.00 -3.50 14.09
CA ILE A 226 1.02 -3.62 15.14
C ILE A 226 1.94 -4.82 14.90
N VAL A 227 1.40 -5.97 14.50
CA VAL A 227 2.21 -7.14 14.14
C VAL A 227 3.13 -6.81 12.97
N VAL A 228 2.60 -6.27 11.88
CA VAL A 228 3.40 -5.87 10.73
C VAL A 228 4.51 -4.91 11.13
N LYS A 229 4.16 -3.83 11.83
CA LYS A 229 5.14 -2.82 12.25
C LYS A 229 6.20 -3.42 13.17
N GLN A 230 5.81 -4.02 14.28
CA GLN A 230 6.77 -4.41 15.31
C GLN A 230 7.47 -5.74 15.07
N VAL A 231 6.95 -6.61 14.19
CA VAL A 231 7.47 -7.96 13.96
C VAL A 231 8.10 -8.07 12.58
N MET A 232 7.41 -7.61 11.54
CA MET A 232 7.93 -7.70 10.17
C MET A 232 8.88 -6.54 9.83
N ILE A 233 8.61 -5.33 10.33
CA ILE A 233 9.40 -4.14 9.97
C ILE A 233 10.48 -3.85 11.02
N ASP A 234 10.13 -3.64 12.28
CA ASP A 234 11.08 -3.22 13.32
C ASP A 234 12.03 -4.36 13.72
N LYS A 235 11.48 -5.57 13.90
CA LYS A 235 12.25 -6.76 14.31
C LYS A 235 12.74 -7.59 13.13
N GLN A 236 12.24 -7.36 11.92
CA GLN A 236 12.67 -8.09 10.72
C GLN A 236 12.67 -9.63 10.92
N CYS A 237 11.64 -10.16 11.59
CA CYS A 237 11.57 -11.59 11.91
C CYS A 237 11.62 -12.45 10.63
N ARG A 238 12.33 -13.60 10.69
CA ARG A 238 12.51 -14.52 9.55
C ARG A 238 11.34 -15.48 9.38
N ALA A 239 10.54 -15.70 10.42
CA ALA A 239 9.30 -16.45 10.33
C ALA A 239 8.19 -15.81 11.17
N VAL A 240 6.97 -15.77 10.63
CA VAL A 240 5.79 -15.23 11.34
C VAL A 240 4.66 -16.24 11.31
N PHE A 241 4.18 -16.62 12.49
CA PHE A 241 3.12 -17.59 12.67
C PHE A 241 1.82 -16.91 13.10
N LEU A 242 0.83 -16.93 12.22
CA LEU A 242 -0.47 -16.26 12.34
C LEU A 242 -1.63 -17.23 12.01
N ARG A 243 -1.49 -18.51 12.35
CA ARG A 243 -2.54 -19.51 12.20
C ARG A 243 -3.69 -19.21 13.14
N GLU A 244 -4.92 -19.49 12.72
CA GLU A 244 -6.12 -19.34 13.55
C GLU A 244 -6.29 -17.91 14.11
N SER A 245 -5.96 -16.90 13.29
CA SER A 245 -5.90 -15.50 13.71
C SER A 245 -7.05 -14.61 13.23
N HIS A 246 -8.06 -15.20 12.59
CA HIS A 246 -9.21 -14.50 11.98
C HIS A 246 -8.81 -13.46 10.92
N ILE A 247 -7.73 -13.72 10.19
CA ILE A 247 -7.26 -12.85 9.11
C ILE A 247 -8.21 -13.01 7.93
N ILE A 248 -8.92 -11.94 7.57
CA ILE A 248 -9.75 -11.84 6.37
C ILE A 248 -8.97 -11.17 5.23
N ALA A 249 -9.58 -10.98 4.05
CA ALA A 249 -8.95 -10.34 2.89
C ALA A 249 -8.24 -9.01 3.22
N ASP A 250 -8.85 -8.11 4.00
CA ASP A 250 -8.23 -6.84 4.42
C ASP A 250 -6.98 -7.04 5.28
N GLY A 251 -6.97 -8.08 6.12
CA GLY A 251 -5.79 -8.44 6.91
C GLY A 251 -4.67 -8.99 6.04
N ALA A 252 -5.02 -9.79 5.02
CA ALA A 252 -4.06 -10.27 4.02
C ALA A 252 -3.51 -9.11 3.18
N TYR A 253 -4.32 -8.08 2.89
CA TYR A 253 -3.85 -6.85 2.24
C TYR A 253 -2.77 -6.16 3.08
N ILE A 254 -3.01 -5.94 4.38
CA ILE A 254 -2.03 -5.31 5.30
C ILE A 254 -0.70 -6.09 5.33
N ILE A 255 -0.77 -7.42 5.40
CA ILE A 255 0.41 -8.28 5.35
C ILE A 255 1.11 -8.20 3.99
N SER A 256 0.33 -8.17 2.90
CA SER A 256 0.88 -8.12 1.54
C SER A 256 1.68 -6.85 1.26
N GLU A 257 1.24 -5.72 1.80
CA GLU A 257 1.95 -4.47 1.61
C GLU A 257 3.26 -4.46 2.40
N ALA A 258 3.26 -5.03 3.60
CA ALA A 258 4.48 -5.24 4.38
C ALA A 258 5.49 -6.17 3.69
N LEU A 259 5.00 -7.20 2.99
CA LEU A 259 5.86 -8.15 2.26
C LEU A 259 6.62 -7.51 1.10
N ARG A 260 6.12 -6.43 0.49
CA ARG A 260 6.77 -5.77 -0.65
C ARG A 260 8.09 -5.09 -0.26
N ASP A 261 8.14 -4.54 0.95
CA ASP A 261 9.29 -3.80 1.45
C ASP A 261 10.14 -4.64 2.43
N ASN A 262 9.61 -5.80 2.85
CA ASN A 262 10.32 -6.72 3.72
C ASN A 262 11.32 -7.59 2.93
N ASN A 263 12.57 -7.57 3.38
CA ASN A 263 13.69 -8.29 2.77
C ASN A 263 14.34 -9.32 3.73
N THR A 264 13.60 -9.79 4.73
CA THR A 264 14.11 -10.70 5.78
C THR A 264 13.21 -11.90 6.06
N LEU A 265 11.89 -11.75 5.89
CA LEU A 265 10.90 -12.77 6.17
C LEU A 265 11.00 -13.90 5.15
N GLU A 266 11.30 -15.10 5.64
CA GLU A 266 11.44 -16.31 4.82
C GLU A 266 10.23 -17.23 4.90
N LYS A 267 9.48 -17.18 6.01
CA LYS A 267 8.35 -18.10 6.27
C LYS A 267 7.13 -17.36 6.81
N LEU A 268 5.97 -17.60 6.22
CA LEU A 268 4.71 -16.99 6.63
C LEU A 268 3.61 -18.03 6.79
N PHE A 269 3.14 -18.24 8.01
CA PHE A 269 2.14 -19.26 8.31
C PHE A 269 0.77 -18.64 8.55
N LEU A 270 -0.16 -18.83 7.62
CA LEU A 270 -1.49 -18.20 7.61
C LEU A 270 -2.64 -19.22 7.57
N SER A 271 -2.38 -20.48 7.92
CA SER A 271 -3.43 -21.52 7.89
C SER A 271 -4.58 -21.25 8.86
N HIS A 272 -5.78 -21.75 8.55
CA HIS A 272 -7.00 -21.60 9.36
C HIS A 272 -7.40 -20.13 9.57
N ASN A 273 -7.40 -19.35 8.50
CA ASN A 273 -7.90 -17.99 8.46
C ASN A 273 -9.07 -17.90 7.45
N LYS A 274 -9.48 -16.69 7.08
CA LYS A 274 -10.58 -16.44 6.14
C LYS A 274 -10.12 -15.53 4.99
N ILE A 275 -8.93 -15.80 4.48
CA ILE A 275 -8.24 -14.96 3.49
C ILE A 275 -9.06 -14.84 2.19
N GLY A 276 -9.66 -15.94 1.73
CA GLY A 276 -10.46 -15.97 0.50
C GLY A 276 -9.66 -15.63 -0.77
N ASP A 277 -10.36 -15.49 -1.89
CA ASP A 277 -9.73 -15.24 -3.19
C ASP A 277 -9.11 -13.83 -3.28
N ASP A 278 -9.74 -12.82 -2.67
CA ASP A 278 -9.20 -11.46 -2.62
C ASP A 278 -7.92 -11.38 -1.78
N GLY A 279 -7.89 -12.07 -0.64
CA GLY A 279 -6.68 -12.17 0.15
C GLY A 279 -5.55 -12.90 -0.60
N ALA A 280 -5.87 -13.97 -1.33
CA ALA A 280 -4.91 -14.67 -2.19
C ALA A 280 -4.38 -13.76 -3.31
N LYS A 281 -5.24 -12.91 -3.90
CA LYS A 281 -4.85 -11.89 -4.89
C LYS A 281 -3.84 -10.89 -4.33
N TYR A 282 -4.06 -10.38 -3.11
CA TYR A 282 -3.15 -9.43 -2.48
C TYR A 282 -1.78 -10.07 -2.23
N LEU A 283 -1.75 -11.27 -1.65
CA LEU A 283 -0.52 -12.03 -1.42
C LEU A 283 0.20 -12.34 -2.75
N ALA A 284 -0.53 -12.80 -3.77
CA ALA A 284 0.03 -13.07 -5.10
C ALA A 284 0.71 -11.84 -5.71
N ARG A 285 0.09 -10.66 -5.58
CA ARG A 285 0.66 -9.40 -6.09
C ARG A 285 1.93 -9.00 -5.35
N ALA A 286 1.99 -9.21 -4.04
CA ALA A 286 3.17 -8.90 -3.25
C ALA A 286 4.35 -9.84 -3.56
N LEU A 287 4.07 -11.11 -3.89
CA LEU A 287 5.09 -12.13 -4.17
C LEU A 287 5.50 -12.25 -5.65
N SER A 288 4.85 -11.51 -6.56
CA SER A 288 5.10 -11.63 -8.00
C SER A 288 6.37 -10.90 -8.44
N GLY A 289 7.16 -11.54 -9.30
CA GLY A 289 8.38 -10.99 -9.88
C GLY A 289 9.40 -10.60 -8.80
N ASP A 290 9.98 -9.42 -8.95
CA ASP A 290 10.99 -8.88 -8.03
C ASP A 290 10.40 -8.12 -6.83
N ASN A 291 9.07 -8.20 -6.61
CA ASN A 291 8.43 -7.51 -5.49
C ASN A 291 8.79 -8.10 -4.12
N ASN A 292 9.11 -9.39 -4.05
CA ASN A 292 9.62 -10.02 -2.84
C ASN A 292 10.64 -11.10 -3.21
N SER A 293 11.86 -10.95 -2.72
CA SER A 293 12.98 -11.83 -3.04
C SER A 293 13.40 -12.76 -1.89
N THR A 294 12.61 -12.84 -0.81
CA THR A 294 13.03 -13.50 0.43
C THR A 294 12.08 -14.57 0.94
N LEU A 295 10.77 -14.46 0.66
CA LEU A 295 9.79 -15.41 1.15
C LEU A 295 9.93 -16.75 0.43
N LYS A 296 10.29 -17.78 1.19
CA LYS A 296 10.52 -19.16 0.71
C LYS A 296 9.34 -20.07 0.98
N GLN A 297 8.56 -19.80 2.03
CA GLN A 297 7.52 -20.70 2.52
C GLN A 297 6.25 -19.93 2.89
N ILE A 298 5.10 -20.38 2.39
CA ILE A 298 3.80 -19.83 2.78
C ILE A 298 2.76 -20.93 2.99
N THR A 299 2.05 -20.88 4.13
CA THR A 299 0.92 -21.78 4.39
C THR A 299 -0.40 -21.05 4.28
N LEU A 300 -1.27 -21.54 3.39
CA LEU A 300 -2.60 -21.02 3.14
C LEU A 300 -3.67 -22.11 3.31
N CYS A 301 -3.39 -23.13 4.13
CA CYS A 301 -4.35 -24.21 4.36
C CYS A 301 -5.62 -23.66 5.02
N HIS A 302 -6.80 -24.17 4.65
CA HIS A 302 -8.06 -23.81 5.30
C HIS A 302 -8.32 -22.29 5.30
N ASN A 303 -8.39 -21.68 4.11
CA ASN A 303 -8.54 -20.24 3.91
C ASN A 303 -9.67 -19.84 2.96
N ASP A 304 -10.58 -20.78 2.66
CA ASP A 304 -11.70 -20.57 1.73
C ASP A 304 -11.29 -20.17 0.30
N ILE A 305 -10.06 -20.47 -0.12
CA ILE A 305 -9.55 -20.17 -1.47
C ILE A 305 -10.22 -21.08 -2.50
N THR A 306 -10.73 -20.50 -3.58
CA THR A 306 -11.34 -21.20 -4.73
C THR A 306 -10.40 -21.17 -5.93
N ASP A 307 -10.87 -21.68 -7.08
CA ASP A 307 -10.11 -21.63 -8.33
C ASP A 307 -9.74 -20.20 -8.74
N GLN A 308 -10.54 -19.18 -8.38
CA GLN A 308 -10.24 -17.78 -8.66
C GLN A 308 -8.99 -17.30 -7.91
N GLY A 309 -8.85 -17.65 -6.63
CA GLY A 309 -7.64 -17.36 -5.86
C GLY A 309 -6.43 -18.13 -6.40
N ILE A 310 -6.63 -19.36 -6.87
CA ILE A 310 -5.59 -20.16 -7.52
C ILE A 310 -5.11 -19.53 -8.83
N GLU A 311 -5.98 -18.91 -9.63
CA GLU A 311 -5.58 -18.17 -10.83
C GLU A 311 -4.52 -17.10 -10.48
N TYR A 312 -4.75 -16.33 -9.41
CA TYR A 312 -3.80 -15.31 -8.97
C TYR A 312 -2.48 -15.91 -8.47
N LEU A 313 -2.54 -16.99 -7.69
CA LEU A 313 -1.35 -17.68 -7.20
C LEU A 313 -0.55 -18.33 -8.34
N ALA A 314 -1.21 -18.95 -9.31
CA ALA A 314 -0.58 -19.54 -10.48
C ALA A 314 0.14 -18.46 -11.31
N LYS A 315 -0.53 -17.32 -11.57
CA LYS A 315 0.09 -16.19 -12.26
C LYS A 315 1.30 -15.63 -11.52
N MET A 316 1.26 -15.58 -10.18
CA MET A 316 2.41 -15.19 -9.36
C MET A 316 3.59 -16.16 -9.52
N LEU A 317 3.33 -17.47 -9.55
CA LEU A 317 4.36 -18.50 -9.71
C LEU A 317 5.08 -18.44 -11.06
N GLU A 318 4.50 -17.84 -12.11
CA GLU A 318 5.18 -17.67 -13.40
C GLU A 318 6.49 -16.88 -13.26
N SER A 319 6.45 -15.80 -12.47
CA SER A 319 7.57 -14.86 -12.30
C SER A 319 8.28 -15.00 -10.96
N ASN A 320 7.65 -15.53 -9.92
CA ASN A 320 8.29 -15.73 -8.62
C ASN A 320 9.42 -16.77 -8.71
N LYS A 321 10.61 -16.41 -8.19
CA LYS A 321 11.83 -17.25 -8.20
C LYS A 321 12.31 -17.65 -6.81
N THR A 322 11.52 -17.41 -5.77
CA THR A 322 11.96 -17.52 -4.36
C THR A 322 11.14 -18.51 -3.54
N LEU A 323 9.84 -18.63 -3.84
CA LEU A 323 8.94 -19.52 -3.13
C LEU A 323 9.24 -20.98 -3.49
N THR A 324 9.62 -21.76 -2.47
CA THR A 324 9.95 -23.18 -2.57
C THR A 324 8.86 -24.06 -1.97
N HIS A 325 8.07 -23.56 -1.02
CA HIS A 325 7.01 -24.32 -0.35
C HIS A 325 5.68 -23.57 -0.35
N LEU A 326 4.64 -24.22 -0.87
CA LEU A 326 3.29 -23.70 -0.93
C LEU A 326 2.30 -24.75 -0.39
N TRP A 327 1.64 -24.42 0.71
CA TRP A 327 0.59 -25.27 1.28
C TRP A 327 -0.80 -24.69 1.03
N LEU A 328 -1.65 -25.44 0.33
CA LEU A 328 -3.01 -25.09 -0.08
C LEU A 328 -4.05 -26.11 0.36
N ALA A 329 -3.71 -26.96 1.33
CA ALA A 329 -4.58 -28.00 1.85
C ALA A 329 -5.93 -27.46 2.37
N SER A 330 -6.99 -28.27 2.29
CA SER A 330 -8.31 -27.95 2.84
C SER A 330 -8.89 -26.62 2.32
N ASN A 331 -8.74 -26.32 1.04
CA ASN A 331 -9.38 -25.19 0.36
C ASN A 331 -10.53 -25.69 -0.53
N LYS A 332 -11.07 -24.83 -1.40
CA LYS A 332 -12.18 -25.14 -2.30
C LYS A 332 -11.68 -25.29 -3.75
N ILE A 333 -10.45 -25.77 -3.93
CA ILE A 333 -9.82 -25.93 -5.25
C ILE A 333 -10.45 -27.13 -5.96
N THR A 334 -10.84 -26.95 -7.22
CA THR A 334 -11.37 -28.01 -8.08
C THR A 334 -10.35 -28.44 -9.14
N ASP A 335 -10.75 -29.28 -10.09
CA ASP A 335 -9.90 -29.67 -11.21
C ASP A 335 -9.42 -28.45 -12.01
N GLN A 336 -10.23 -27.39 -12.11
CA GLN A 336 -9.85 -26.17 -12.83
C GLN A 336 -8.65 -25.47 -12.18
N GLY A 337 -8.70 -25.27 -10.86
CA GLY A 337 -7.58 -24.73 -10.08
C GLY A 337 -6.33 -25.60 -10.19
N LEU A 338 -6.51 -26.93 -10.12
CA LEU A 338 -5.39 -27.85 -10.29
C LEU A 338 -4.74 -27.72 -11.68
N HIS A 339 -5.53 -27.61 -12.75
CA HIS A 339 -5.01 -27.42 -14.10
C HIS A 339 -4.15 -26.16 -14.21
N MET A 340 -4.58 -25.05 -13.60
CA MET A 340 -3.82 -23.80 -13.59
C MET A 340 -2.47 -23.96 -12.88
N LEU A 341 -2.45 -24.60 -11.70
CA LEU A 341 -1.21 -24.89 -10.97
C LEU A 341 -0.29 -25.82 -11.76
N CYS A 342 -0.83 -26.91 -12.29
CA CYS A 342 -0.02 -27.87 -13.05
C CYS A 342 0.57 -27.25 -14.32
N HIS A 343 -0.20 -26.44 -15.04
CA HIS A 343 0.27 -25.74 -16.24
C HIS A 343 1.45 -24.81 -15.91
N VAL A 344 1.35 -23.98 -14.86
CA VAL A 344 2.45 -23.07 -14.50
C VAL A 344 3.70 -23.84 -14.03
N LEU A 345 3.53 -24.91 -13.25
CA LEU A 345 4.65 -25.73 -12.76
C LEU A 345 5.34 -26.48 -13.89
N MET A 346 4.56 -26.93 -14.88
CA MET A 346 5.07 -27.62 -16.05
C MET A 346 5.89 -26.68 -16.94
N GLU A 347 5.36 -25.50 -17.25
CA GLU A 347 5.88 -24.65 -18.34
C GLU A 347 6.76 -23.48 -17.86
N LYS A 348 6.52 -22.92 -16.66
CA LYS A 348 7.10 -21.62 -16.25
C LYS A 348 7.88 -21.64 -14.94
N ASN A 349 7.33 -22.27 -13.89
CA ASN A 349 7.95 -22.28 -12.57
C ASN A 349 8.95 -23.43 -12.44
N LYS A 350 10.18 -23.11 -12.03
CA LYS A 350 11.27 -24.07 -11.79
C LYS A 350 11.87 -23.90 -10.38
N THR A 351 11.13 -23.26 -9.48
CA THR A 351 11.58 -22.94 -8.12
C THR A 351 10.81 -23.73 -7.07
N LEU A 352 9.51 -23.95 -7.26
CA LEU A 352 8.68 -24.62 -6.27
C LEU A 352 9.11 -26.08 -6.11
N GLN A 353 9.33 -26.48 -4.86
CA GLN A 353 9.82 -27.80 -4.45
C GLN A 353 8.75 -28.61 -3.73
N VAL A 354 7.92 -27.96 -2.93
CA VAL A 354 6.91 -28.61 -2.09
C VAL A 354 5.54 -28.00 -2.34
N LEU A 355 4.57 -28.86 -2.72
CA LEU A 355 3.19 -28.48 -2.96
C LEU A 355 2.23 -29.38 -2.18
N HIS A 356 1.41 -28.79 -1.33
CA HIS A 356 0.38 -29.50 -0.57
C HIS A 356 -1.01 -29.10 -1.04
N LEU A 357 -1.79 -30.10 -1.47
CA LEU A 357 -3.12 -29.94 -2.05
C LEU A 357 -4.15 -30.86 -1.39
N GLU A 358 -3.79 -31.57 -0.33
CA GLU A 358 -4.67 -32.51 0.36
C GLU A 358 -5.99 -31.87 0.79
N TRP A 359 -7.06 -32.67 0.83
CA TRP A 359 -8.41 -32.22 1.21
C TRP A 359 -9.01 -31.11 0.32
N ASN A 360 -8.68 -31.08 -0.98
CA ASN A 360 -9.35 -30.24 -1.98
C ASN A 360 -10.43 -31.03 -2.76
N LYS A 361 -11.14 -30.36 -3.67
CA LYS A 361 -12.37 -30.86 -4.34
C LYS A 361 -12.11 -31.36 -5.76
N PHE A 362 -11.09 -32.18 -5.99
CA PHE A 362 -10.82 -32.75 -7.32
C PHE A 362 -11.85 -33.81 -7.71
N ARG A 363 -12.05 -34.01 -9.01
CA ARG A 363 -12.90 -35.05 -9.59
C ARG A 363 -12.02 -36.09 -10.30
N ASN A 364 -12.29 -37.35 -9.93
CA ASN A 364 -11.65 -38.61 -10.34
C ASN A 364 -10.44 -38.54 -11.30
N ASP A 365 -10.65 -38.44 -12.61
CA ASP A 365 -9.62 -38.79 -13.61
C ASP A 365 -9.16 -37.63 -14.48
N THR A 366 -9.93 -36.53 -14.60
CA THR A 366 -9.49 -35.33 -15.35
C THR A 366 -8.24 -34.70 -14.70
N SER A 367 -8.16 -34.75 -13.37
CA SER A 367 -7.01 -34.27 -12.61
C SER A 367 -5.77 -35.18 -12.73
N VAL A 368 -5.95 -36.47 -13.00
CA VAL A 368 -4.84 -37.45 -13.01
C VAL A 368 -3.92 -37.21 -14.20
N THR A 369 -4.49 -37.05 -15.40
CA THR A 369 -3.69 -36.84 -16.63
C THR A 369 -2.79 -35.62 -16.51
N ILE A 370 -3.34 -34.48 -16.06
CA ILE A 370 -2.55 -33.25 -15.93
C ILE A 370 -1.49 -33.34 -14.82
N LEU A 371 -1.75 -34.09 -13.74
CA LEU A 371 -0.77 -34.37 -12.70
C LEU A 371 0.39 -35.23 -13.26
N LEU A 372 0.09 -36.27 -14.03
CA LEU A 372 1.11 -37.12 -14.67
C LEU A 372 2.00 -36.29 -15.61
N ASP A 373 1.39 -35.46 -16.46
CA ASP A 373 2.12 -34.59 -17.39
C ASP A 373 3.01 -33.59 -16.67
N MET A 374 2.47 -32.92 -15.64
CA MET A 374 3.23 -31.98 -14.81
C MET A 374 4.40 -32.67 -14.12
N LEU A 375 4.17 -33.82 -13.46
CA LEU A 375 5.22 -34.56 -12.78
C LEU A 375 6.29 -35.06 -13.76
N ASN A 376 5.92 -35.46 -14.98
CA ASN A 376 6.89 -35.87 -16.00
C ASN A 376 7.84 -34.74 -16.43
N LYS A 377 7.31 -33.52 -16.61
CA LYS A 377 8.06 -32.38 -17.14
C LYS A 377 8.71 -31.49 -16.08
N ASN A 378 8.08 -31.34 -14.92
CA ASN A 378 8.61 -30.53 -13.83
C ASN A 378 9.79 -31.26 -13.16
N LYS A 379 10.88 -30.52 -12.94
CA LYS A 379 12.12 -31.03 -12.35
C LYS A 379 12.47 -30.39 -11.01
N SER A 380 11.69 -29.39 -10.58
CA SER A 380 11.95 -28.64 -9.33
C SER A 380 11.20 -29.23 -8.14
N LEU A 381 10.01 -29.77 -8.38
CA LEU A 381 9.15 -30.35 -7.36
C LEU A 381 9.77 -31.65 -6.85
N THR A 382 9.93 -31.74 -5.53
CA THR A 382 10.44 -32.90 -4.81
C THR A 382 9.37 -33.51 -3.91
N LYS A 383 8.29 -32.79 -3.61
CA LYS A 383 7.18 -33.28 -2.80
C LYS A 383 5.83 -32.78 -3.29
N ILE A 384 4.87 -33.70 -3.42
CA ILE A 384 3.46 -33.37 -3.60
C ILE A 384 2.58 -34.17 -2.64
N ASN A 385 1.66 -33.48 -1.97
CA ASN A 385 0.61 -34.12 -1.16
C ASN A 385 -0.75 -33.98 -1.84
N LEU A 386 -1.39 -35.12 -2.11
CA LEU A 386 -2.68 -35.31 -2.75
C LEU A 386 -3.63 -36.19 -1.91
N GLU A 387 -3.33 -36.39 -0.63
CA GLU A 387 -4.20 -37.15 0.27
C GLU A 387 -5.62 -36.57 0.31
N ASN A 388 -6.63 -37.44 0.33
CA ASN A 388 -8.04 -37.05 0.44
C ASN A 388 -8.54 -36.15 -0.71
N CYS A 389 -7.93 -36.24 -1.90
CA CYS A 389 -8.34 -35.51 -3.09
C CYS A 389 -9.34 -36.26 -4.00
N LYS A 390 -9.91 -37.39 -3.55
CA LYS A 390 -10.92 -38.17 -4.29
C LYS A 390 -10.50 -38.63 -5.69
N LEU A 391 -9.22 -38.89 -5.89
CA LEU A 391 -8.69 -39.49 -7.12
C LEU A 391 -9.15 -40.95 -7.24
N SER A 392 -9.31 -41.46 -8.46
CA SER A 392 -9.69 -42.86 -8.65
C SER A 392 -8.54 -43.80 -8.25
N LYS A 393 -8.88 -45.05 -7.89
CA LYS A 393 -7.87 -46.09 -7.62
C LYS A 393 -6.89 -46.28 -8.78
N SER A 394 -7.41 -46.25 -10.02
CA SER A 394 -6.58 -46.33 -11.24
C SER A 394 -5.61 -45.16 -11.33
N GLY A 395 -6.09 -43.93 -11.12
CA GLY A 395 -5.24 -42.75 -11.16
C GLY A 395 -4.17 -42.70 -10.07
N ILE A 396 -4.50 -43.16 -8.85
CA ILE A 396 -3.55 -43.29 -7.75
C ILE A 396 -2.42 -44.26 -8.13
N GLU A 397 -2.73 -45.42 -8.69
CA GLU A 397 -1.72 -46.40 -9.10
C GLU A 397 -0.84 -45.89 -10.26
N GLN A 398 -1.40 -45.14 -11.21
CA GLN A 398 -0.62 -44.47 -12.25
C GLN A 398 0.38 -43.45 -11.66
N LEU A 399 -0.07 -42.61 -10.73
CA LEU A 399 0.80 -41.64 -10.05
C LEU A 399 1.91 -42.33 -9.24
N LYS A 400 1.58 -43.38 -8.49
CA LYS A 400 2.57 -44.18 -7.75
C LYS A 400 3.59 -44.84 -8.68
N HIS A 401 3.14 -45.38 -9.81
CA HIS A 401 4.03 -45.99 -10.81
C HIS A 401 5.00 -44.96 -11.39
N LEU A 402 4.49 -43.78 -11.78
CA LEU A 402 5.33 -42.69 -12.28
C LEU A 402 6.37 -42.26 -11.23
N VAL A 403 5.98 -42.09 -9.97
CA VAL A 403 6.90 -41.60 -8.92
C VAL A 403 8.01 -42.60 -8.60
N LYS A 404 7.80 -43.91 -8.78
CA LYS A 404 8.88 -44.91 -8.68
C LYS A 404 10.01 -44.68 -9.68
N THR A 405 9.73 -44.03 -10.80
CA THR A 405 10.76 -43.69 -11.81
C THR A 405 11.53 -42.41 -11.46
N LYS A 406 11.12 -41.67 -10.42
CA LYS A 406 11.73 -40.42 -9.99
C LYS A 406 12.64 -40.65 -8.79
N THR A 407 13.80 -40.01 -8.81
CA THR A 407 14.73 -40.01 -7.67
C THR A 407 14.36 -38.88 -6.70
N ASN A 408 14.42 -39.15 -5.39
CA ASN A 408 14.19 -38.17 -4.33
C ASN A 408 12.84 -37.43 -4.42
N PHE A 409 11.78 -38.10 -4.90
CA PHE A 409 10.44 -37.52 -4.99
C PHE A 409 9.50 -38.18 -3.96
N GLU A 410 8.84 -37.36 -3.14
CA GLU A 410 7.87 -37.78 -2.14
C GLU A 410 6.43 -37.51 -2.63
N LEU A 411 5.66 -38.59 -2.82
CA LEU A 411 4.23 -38.52 -3.12
C LEU A 411 3.44 -38.99 -1.90
N LEU A 412 2.62 -38.11 -1.33
CA LEU A 412 1.66 -38.45 -0.29
C LEU A 412 0.27 -38.57 -0.93
N ILE A 413 -0.32 -39.77 -0.87
CA ILE A 413 -1.62 -40.09 -1.48
C ILE A 413 -2.19 -41.32 -0.77
N ASN A 414 -3.52 -41.36 -0.53
CA ASN A 414 -4.20 -42.43 0.19
C ASN A 414 -5.08 -43.31 -0.68
#